data_AF-A0A1V6C486-F1
#
_entry.id   AF-A0A1V6C486-F1
#
_cell.length_a   1.000
_cell.length_b   1.000
_cell.length_c   1.000
_cell.angle_alpha   90.00
_cell.angle_beta   90.00
_cell.angle_gamma   90.00
#
_symmetry.space_group_name_H-M   'P 1'
#
loop_
_entity.id
_entity.type
_entity.pdbx_description
1 polymer ?
#
loop_
_entity_poly.entity_id
_entity_poly.type
_entity_poly.pdbx_seq_one_letter_code
_entity_poly.pdbx_strand_id
1 'polypeptide(L)'
;MERNKKKNILIKPVIFIIHVYQVVLSPIFGRNCRFYPSCSNYFIDALEKQGLLNGTILFLKRIVRCHPFNPGGYDPLPQGDK
;
A
#
# COMPACT_ATOMS: atom_id res chain seq x y z
N MET A 1 -6.33 -22.10 -9.76
CA MET A 1 -7.26 -20.94 -9.73
C MET A 1 -7.85 -20.64 -8.33
N GLU A 2 -7.76 -21.53 -7.32
CA GLU A 2 -8.24 -21.24 -5.94
C GLU A 2 -7.37 -20.28 -5.10
N ARG A 3 -6.09 -20.09 -5.45
CA ARG A 3 -5.14 -19.27 -4.67
C ARG A 3 -5.50 -17.77 -4.67
N ASN A 4 -6.28 -17.30 -5.65
CA ASN A 4 -6.72 -15.89 -5.76
C ASN A 4 -8.01 -15.59 -4.97
N LYS A 5 -8.93 -16.55 -4.82
CA LYS A 5 -10.24 -16.30 -4.18
C LYS A 5 -10.13 -16.13 -2.67
N LYS A 6 -9.26 -16.91 -2.00
CA LYS A 6 -8.99 -16.78 -0.55
C LYS A 6 -8.22 -15.50 -0.21
N LYS A 7 -7.26 -15.10 -1.06
CA LYS A 7 -6.52 -13.84 -0.90
C LYS A 7 -7.47 -12.64 -0.84
N ASN A 8 -8.45 -12.59 -1.75
CA ASN A 8 -9.39 -11.48 -1.85
C ASN A 8 -10.34 -11.34 -0.64
N ILE A 9 -10.66 -12.43 0.06
CA ILE A 9 -11.47 -12.36 1.29
C ILE A 9 -10.64 -11.86 2.48
N LEU A 10 -9.38 -12.29 2.57
CA LEU A 10 -8.50 -11.94 3.69
C LEU A 10 -7.97 -10.51 3.61
N ILE A 11 -7.79 -9.95 2.41
CA ILE A 11 -7.30 -8.57 2.23
C ILE A 11 -8.41 -7.51 2.38
N LYS A 12 -9.68 -7.87 2.15
CA LYS A 12 -10.82 -6.94 2.28
C LYS A 12 -10.89 -6.21 3.63
N PRO A 13 -10.82 -6.89 4.79
CA PRO A 13 -10.81 -6.19 6.08
C PRO A 13 -9.59 -5.28 6.23
N VAL A 14 -8.44 -5.66 5.67
CA VAL A 14 -7.21 -4.87 5.71
C VAL A 14 -7.33 -3.60 4.88
N ILE A 15 -7.85 -3.71 3.66
CA ILE A 15 -8.14 -2.56 2.78
C ILE A 15 -9.16 -1.63 3.46
N PHE A 16 -10.19 -2.19 4.12
CA PHE A 16 -11.15 -1.39 4.88
C PHE A 16 -10.49 -0.59 6.00
N ILE A 17 -9.59 -1.20 6.79
CA ILE A 17 -8.83 -0.49 7.83
C ILE A 17 -7.96 0.60 7.21
N ILE A 18 -7.32 0.35 6.06
CA ILE A 18 -6.51 1.35 5.35
C ILE A 18 -7.38 2.53 4.90
N HIS A 19 -8.60 2.30 4.41
CA HIS A 19 -9.53 3.37 4.05
C HIS A 19 -10.02 4.15 5.27
N VAL A 20 -10.34 3.49 6.38
CA VAL A 20 -10.71 4.17 7.63
C VAL A 20 -9.54 5.02 8.13
N TYR A 21 -8.32 4.48 8.11
CA TYR A 21 -7.10 5.20 8.42
C TYR A 21 -6.91 6.41 7.49
N GLN A 22 -7.11 6.25 6.17
CA GLN A 22 -7.04 7.35 5.22
C GLN A 22 -8.07 8.44 5.56
N VAL A 23 -9.32 8.11 5.85
CA VAL A 23 -10.35 9.12 6.15
C VAL A 23 -10.06 9.85 7.47
N VAL A 24 -9.62 9.12 8.49
CA VAL A 24 -9.35 9.70 9.83
C VAL A 24 -8.05 10.51 9.84
N LEU A 25 -7.02 10.07 9.12
CA LEU A 25 -5.68 10.68 9.18
C LEU A 25 -5.33 11.56 7.98
N SER A 26 -6.01 11.47 6.84
CA SER A 26 -5.89 12.43 5.73
C SER A 26 -6.02 13.89 6.19
N PRO A 27 -7.01 14.29 7.03
CA PRO A 27 -7.10 15.67 7.48
C PRO A 27 -5.96 16.09 8.42
N ILE A 28 -5.29 15.14 9.09
CA ILE A 28 -4.25 15.40 10.10
C ILE A 28 -2.85 15.39 9.46
N PHE A 29 -2.59 14.46 8.53
CA PHE A 29 -1.28 14.23 7.94
C PHE A 29 -1.08 14.91 6.58
N GLY A 30 -2.10 15.50 5.95
CA GLY A 30 -1.94 16.13 4.64
C GLY A 30 -1.29 15.20 3.57
N ARG A 31 -0.79 15.77 2.47
CA ARG A 31 -0.04 15.00 1.45
C ARG A 31 1.43 14.80 1.87
N ASN A 32 1.66 14.13 3.00
CA ASN A 32 3.00 13.84 3.51
C ASN A 32 3.71 12.65 2.83
N CYS A 33 3.01 11.92 1.96
CA CYS A 33 3.66 10.89 1.14
C CYS A 33 4.61 11.53 0.13
N ARG A 34 5.91 11.26 0.31
CA ARG A 34 6.97 11.71 -0.59
C ARG A 34 6.96 10.96 -1.94
N PHE A 35 6.35 9.78 -1.97
CA PHE A 35 6.27 8.93 -3.15
C PHE A 35 4.87 8.95 -3.76
N TYR A 36 4.81 8.85 -5.09
CA TYR A 36 3.57 8.66 -5.86
C TYR A 36 3.57 7.27 -6.51
N PRO A 37 2.49 6.48 -6.42
CA PRO A 37 1.28 6.72 -5.62
C PRO A 37 1.58 6.74 -4.12
N SER A 38 0.66 7.31 -3.33
CA SER A 38 0.78 7.44 -1.87
C SER A 38 1.08 6.08 -1.22
N CYS A 39 1.67 6.07 -0.03
CA CYS A 39 2.03 4.82 0.64
C CYS A 39 0.81 3.92 0.88
N SER A 40 -0.36 4.50 1.19
CA SER A 40 -1.60 3.75 1.38
C SER A 40 -2.17 3.18 0.07
N ASN A 41 -2.12 3.93 -1.03
CA ASN A 41 -2.50 3.40 -2.36
C ASN A 41 -1.53 2.32 -2.83
N TYR A 42 -0.23 2.53 -2.62
CA TYR A 42 0.80 1.51 -2.86
C TYR A 42 0.50 0.25 -2.06
N PHE A 43 0.06 0.38 -0.80
CA PHE A 43 -0.27 -0.78 0.02
C PHE A 43 -1.45 -1.56 -0.56
N ILE A 44 -2.53 -0.86 -0.94
CA ILE A 44 -3.71 -1.49 -1.55
C ILE A 44 -3.31 -2.27 -2.81
N ASP A 45 -2.58 -1.62 -3.72
CA ASP A 45 -2.06 -2.27 -4.92
C ASP A 45 -1.16 -3.48 -4.59
N ALA A 46 -0.34 -3.38 -3.54
CA ALA A 46 0.56 -4.46 -3.12
C ALA A 46 -0.22 -5.65 -2.56
N LEU A 47 -1.29 -5.39 -1.81
CA LEU A 47 -2.19 -6.42 -1.28
C LEU A 47 -2.94 -7.14 -2.41
N GLU A 48 -3.41 -6.40 -3.40
CA GLU A 48 -4.13 -6.96 -4.55
C GLU A 48 -3.21 -7.78 -5.46
N LYS A 49 -2.01 -7.27 -5.76
CA LYS A 49 -1.09 -7.92 -6.71
C LYS A 49 -0.22 -9.01 -6.08
N GLN A 50 0.31 -8.78 -4.88
CA GLN A 50 1.25 -9.72 -4.24
C GLN A 50 0.62 -10.55 -3.11
N GLY A 51 -0.55 -10.14 -2.59
CA GLY A 51 -1.21 -10.75 -1.43
C GLY A 51 -0.74 -10.15 -0.11
N LEU A 52 -1.36 -10.57 1.00
CA LEU A 52 -1.21 -9.94 2.31
C LEU A 52 0.24 -9.86 2.81
N LEU A 53 0.96 -10.98 2.84
CA LEU A 53 2.33 -11.03 3.39
C LEU A 53 3.32 -10.23 2.54
N ASN A 54 3.44 -10.57 1.25
CA ASN A 54 4.37 -9.91 0.34
C ASN A 54 4.03 -8.42 0.16
N GLY A 55 2.73 -8.10 0.08
CA GLY A 55 2.26 -6.73 -0.03
C GLY A 55 2.61 -5.88 1.20
N THR A 56 2.47 -6.47 2.40
CA THR A 56 2.86 -5.81 3.66
C THR A 56 4.37 -5.57 3.74
N ILE A 57 5.19 -6.55 3.32
CA ILE A 57 6.65 -6.40 3.31
C ILE A 57 7.09 -5.27 2.35
N LEU A 58 6.49 -5.19 1.16
CA LEU A 58 6.79 -4.13 0.20
C LEU A 58 6.35 -2.75 0.70
N PHE A 59 5.15 -2.65 1.26
CA PHE A 59 4.65 -1.42 1.86
C PHE A 59 5.53 -0.94 3.02
N LEU A 60 5.90 -1.83 3.95
CA LEU A 60 6.76 -1.48 5.09
C LEU A 60 8.13 -0.98 4.61
N LYS A 61 8.74 -1.64 3.63
CA LYS A 61 10.00 -1.18 3.02
C LYS A 61 9.87 0.24 2.46
N ARG A 62 8.72 0.58 1.87
CA ARG A 62 8.47 1.93 1.34
C ARG A 62 8.24 2.96 2.44
N ILE A 63 7.51 2.61 3.50
CA ILE A 63 7.28 3.48 4.65
C ILE A 63 8.59 3.87 5.32
N VAL A 64 9.51 2.92 5.51
CA VAL A 64 10.85 3.20 6.09
C VAL A 64 11.63 4.20 5.21
N ARG A 65 11.44 4.15 3.88
CA ARG A 65 12.05 5.10 2.94
C ARG A 65 11.31 6.44 2.88
N CYS A 66 10.08 6.53 3.38
CA CYS A 66 9.25 7.72 3.36
C CYS A 66 9.60 8.65 4.53
N HIS A 67 10.79 9.24 4.49
CA HIS A 67 11.27 10.23 5.46
C HIS A 67 11.56 11.58 4.76
N PRO A 68 11.55 12.73 5.46
CA PRO A 68 11.69 14.05 4.86
C PRO A 68 13.03 14.31 4.15
N PHE A 69 14.05 13.50 4.42
CA PHE A 69 15.36 13.57 3.75
C PHE A 69 15.44 12.74 2.46
N ASN A 70 14.40 11.99 2.11
CA ASN A 70 14.34 11.30 0.84
C ASN A 70 13.68 12.24 -0.19
N PRO A 71 14.26 12.51 -1.37
CA PRO A 71 13.60 13.35 -2.38
C PRO A 71 12.21 12.81 -2.76
N GLY A 72 11.99 11.49 -2.64
CA GLY A 72 10.76 10.85 -3.08
C GLY A 72 10.69 10.78 -4.61
N GLY A 73 9.50 10.52 -5.15
CA GLY A 73 9.30 10.41 -6.59
C GLY A 73 8.25 9.37 -7.00
N TYR A 74 8.19 9.09 -8.30
CA TYR A 74 7.31 8.07 -8.86
C TYR A 74 7.90 6.68 -8.61
N ASP A 75 7.20 5.87 -7.83
CA ASP A 75 7.59 4.51 -7.50
C ASP A 75 6.34 3.62 -7.56
N PRO A 76 5.80 3.29 -8.73
CA PRO A 76 4.69 2.35 -8.84
C PRO A 76 5.18 0.93 -8.50
N LEU A 77 4.28 0.08 -8.01
CA LEU A 77 4.59 -1.36 -7.98
C LEU A 77 4.89 -1.86 -9.40
N PRO A 78 5.93 -2.69 -9.59
CA PRO A 78 6.17 -3.32 -10.88
C PRO A 78 4.92 -4.12 -11.27
N GLN A 79 4.32 -3.75 -12.40
CA GLN A 79 3.22 -4.49 -13.00
C GLN A 79 3.84 -5.75 -13.61
N GLY A 80 3.97 -6.79 -12.80
CA GLY A 80 4.50 -8.08 -13.22
C GLY A 80 3.41 -9.13 -13.12
N ASP A 81 2.81 -9.43 -14.27
CA ASP A 81 1.99 -10.61 -14.53
C ASP A 81 2.67 -11.87 -13.95
N LYS A 82 2.04 -12.52 -12.98
CA LYS A 82 2.38 -13.88 -12.52
C LYS A 82 1.12 -14.65 -12.15
#